data_AF-A0A445DKG8-F1
#
_entry.id   AF-A0A445DKG8-F1
#
_cell.length_a   1.000
_cell.length_b   1.000
_cell.length_c   1.000
_cell.angle_alpha   90.00
_cell.angle_beta   90.00
_cell.angle_gamma   90.00
#
_symmetry.space_group_name_H-M   'P 1'
#
loop_
_entity.id
_entity.type
_entity.pdbx_description
1 polymer ?
#
loop_
_entity_poly.entity_id
_entity_poly.type
_entity_poly.pdbx_seq_one_letter_code
_entity_poly.pdbx_strand_id
1 'polypeptide(L)'
;MKKINPTIKKFYGYHLSTKSYTGKVALSTLKNASRNKIQKPAFPWEFYMYRQLDMRITGRERSSYGLAQRIHLYADCSILICDYLAHGTLQDVINTYAVQGKPMEEVLCIYYTIEMLHMVETLHGVGLIHGDFKPDNLLIRYARDDLTEEGFLDRSGPWCDQGLCLVDWGRGIVLDLFPDDIVDAYGLCVVVHMMLHNCYMEIAKEESSDGGYMYLPKQRFKRYWNVALWKNFFTKMLNQYPGNDDRRLLQELKKSFQDYISSDPKMIKALRELLAKQRTSIK
;
A
#
# COMPACT_ATOMS: atom_id res chain seq x y z
N MET A 1 -21.65 -1.36 17.89
CA MET A 1 -20.83 -0.17 17.55
C MET A 1 -19.62 -0.14 18.49
N LYS A 2 -18.40 -0.33 17.99
CA LYS A 2 -17.19 -0.04 18.76
C LYS A 2 -17.31 1.42 19.23
N LYS A 3 -17.23 1.68 20.54
CA LYS A 3 -17.38 3.03 21.11
C LYS A 3 -16.39 3.95 20.39
N ILE A 4 -16.92 4.87 19.58
CA ILE A 4 -16.11 5.88 18.89
C ILE A 4 -15.35 6.65 19.97
N ASN A 5 -14.02 6.68 19.86
CA ASN A 5 -13.17 7.36 20.83
C ASN A 5 -13.63 8.83 20.96
N PRO A 6 -14.00 9.32 22.17
CA PRO A 6 -14.44 10.70 22.37
C PRO A 6 -13.48 11.76 21.83
N THR A 7 -12.19 11.39 21.68
CA THR A 7 -11.14 12.25 21.13
C THR A 7 -11.32 12.59 19.66
N ILE A 8 -12.07 11.80 18.87
CA ILE A 8 -12.20 12.04 17.43
C ILE A 8 -12.80 13.43 17.14
N LYS A 9 -13.68 13.90 18.04
CA LYS A 9 -14.36 15.20 17.95
C LYS A 9 -13.41 16.39 18.08
N LYS A 10 -12.21 16.17 18.62
CA LYS A 10 -11.18 17.21 18.83
C LYS A 10 -10.29 17.41 17.60
N PHE A 11 -10.30 16.50 16.64
CA PHE A 11 -9.47 16.62 15.46
C PHE A 11 -9.99 17.72 14.52
N TYR A 12 -9.06 18.49 13.97
CA TYR A 12 -9.36 19.46 12.92
C TYR A 12 -10.04 18.76 11.72
N GLY A 13 -11.05 19.41 11.15
CA GLY A 13 -11.82 18.87 10.02
C GLY A 13 -12.95 17.91 10.39
N TYR A 14 -13.18 17.64 11.68
CA TYR A 14 -14.36 16.90 12.15
C TYR A 14 -15.60 17.81 12.23
N HIS A 15 -16.67 17.44 11.51
CA HIS A 15 -17.93 18.16 11.52
C HIS A 15 -19.09 17.20 11.81
N LEU A 16 -19.96 17.55 12.78
CA LEU A 16 -21.13 16.75 13.16
C LEU A 16 -22.42 17.53 12.89
N SER A 17 -23.40 16.85 12.31
CA SER A 17 -24.76 17.34 12.06
C SER A 17 -25.76 16.31 12.58
N THR A 18 -26.79 16.79 13.29
CA THR A 18 -27.92 15.95 13.74
C THR A 18 -28.96 15.73 12.65
N LYS A 19 -28.84 16.43 11.51
CA LYS A 19 -29.75 16.31 10.37
C LYS A 19 -29.32 15.17 9.45
N SER A 20 -30.28 14.57 8.74
CA SER A 20 -29.98 13.68 7.62
C SER A 20 -29.40 14.44 6.44
N TYR A 21 -28.57 13.78 5.64
CA TYR A 21 -27.98 14.40 4.46
C TYR A 21 -29.00 14.54 3.32
N THR A 22 -29.30 15.77 2.91
CA THR A 22 -30.33 16.05 1.90
C THR A 22 -29.83 15.99 0.45
N GLY A 23 -28.56 15.67 0.22
CA GLY A 23 -27.94 15.66 -1.13
C GLY A 23 -27.75 17.03 -1.76
N LYS A 24 -28.28 18.10 -1.16
CA LYS A 24 -28.27 19.48 -1.69
C LYS A 24 -27.08 20.33 -1.24
N VAL A 25 -26.24 19.82 -0.33
CA VAL A 25 -24.99 20.52 0.01
C VAL A 25 -24.04 20.32 -1.15
N ALA A 26 -23.80 21.40 -1.89
CA ALA A 26 -22.85 21.38 -2.98
C ALA A 26 -21.46 21.02 -2.41
N LEU A 27 -20.99 19.82 -2.73
CA LEU A 27 -19.62 19.36 -2.44
C LEU A 27 -18.57 20.16 -3.24
N SER A 28 -19.01 21.16 -4.01
CA SER A 28 -18.24 22.00 -4.93
C SER A 28 -17.44 23.12 -4.25
N THR A 29 -17.53 23.30 -2.92
CA THR A 29 -16.65 24.24 -2.20
C THR A 29 -15.27 23.64 -1.87
N LEU A 30 -15.04 22.38 -2.22
CA LEU A 30 -13.79 21.68 -2.04
C LEU A 30 -13.12 21.61 -3.40
N LYS A 31 -11.89 22.13 -3.49
CA LYS A 31 -11.08 22.27 -4.71
C LYS A 31 -11.25 21.04 -5.62
N ASN A 32 -11.20 21.23 -6.95
CA ASN A 32 -11.28 20.22 -8.02
C ASN A 32 -10.31 19.00 -7.89
N ALA A 33 -9.59 18.85 -6.77
CA ALA A 33 -8.62 17.81 -6.47
C ALA A 33 -8.99 17.01 -5.19
N SER A 34 -10.27 16.88 -4.82
CA SER A 34 -10.71 16.07 -3.67
C SER A 34 -11.65 14.93 -4.06
N ARG A 35 -11.46 13.75 -3.46
CA ARG A 35 -12.35 12.59 -3.54
C ARG A 35 -13.31 12.59 -2.37
N ASN A 36 -14.61 12.57 -2.65
CA ASN A 36 -15.66 12.50 -1.63
C ASN A 36 -16.18 11.06 -1.50
N LYS A 37 -16.06 10.46 -0.32
CA LYS A 37 -16.55 9.11 -0.02
C LYS A 37 -17.76 9.21 0.90
N ILE A 38 -18.94 8.86 0.38
CA ILE A 38 -20.18 8.79 1.16
C ILE A 38 -20.33 7.37 1.71
N GLN A 39 -20.55 7.22 3.02
CA GLN A 39 -20.73 5.93 3.68
C GLN A 39 -22.04 5.92 4.46
N LYS A 40 -22.81 4.83 4.33
CA LYS A 40 -24.08 4.60 5.01
C LYS A 40 -24.03 3.23 5.70
N PRO A 41 -24.25 3.13 7.03
CA PRO A 41 -24.48 4.22 7.98
C PRO A 41 -23.22 5.08 8.18
N ALA A 42 -23.32 6.14 8.99
CA ALA A 42 -22.19 7.00 9.33
C ALA A 42 -20.99 6.20 9.88
N PHE A 43 -19.82 6.38 9.27
CA PHE A 43 -18.63 5.58 9.53
C PHE A 43 -17.39 6.46 9.83
N PRO A 44 -17.25 6.97 11.06
CA PRO A 44 -16.14 7.85 11.44
C PRO A 44 -14.80 7.13 11.63
N TRP A 45 -14.78 5.79 11.63
CA TRP A 45 -13.59 4.99 11.89
C TRP A 45 -12.47 5.25 10.88
N GLU A 46 -12.80 5.36 9.60
CA GLU A 46 -11.81 5.65 8.56
C GLU A 46 -11.13 7.00 8.77
N PHE A 47 -11.88 8.05 9.13
CA PHE A 47 -11.30 9.34 9.49
C PHE A 47 -10.40 9.24 10.73
N TYR A 48 -10.81 8.47 11.74
CA TYR A 48 -9.98 8.23 12.92
C TYR A 48 -8.64 7.58 12.57
N MET A 49 -8.63 6.60 11.66
CA MET A 49 -7.39 5.98 11.18
C MET A 49 -6.48 6.99 10.49
N TYR A 50 -7.01 7.89 9.64
CA TYR A 50 -6.21 8.98 9.07
C TYR A 50 -5.57 9.89 10.12
N ARG A 51 -6.26 10.14 11.24
CA ARG A 51 -5.69 10.93 12.34
C ARG A 51 -4.61 10.16 13.11
N GLN A 52 -4.75 8.84 13.25
CA GLN A 52 -3.69 8.01 13.82
C GLN A 52 -2.43 8.02 12.96
N LEU A 53 -2.57 8.00 11.63
CA LEU A 53 -1.44 8.15 10.71
C LEU A 53 -0.73 9.50 10.92
N ASP A 54 -1.47 10.60 10.99
CA ASP A 54 -0.89 11.94 11.24
C ASP A 54 -0.14 12.05 12.56
N MET A 55 -0.62 11.36 13.61
CA MET A 55 -0.02 11.40 14.93
C MET A 55 1.23 10.52 15.04
N ARG A 56 1.26 9.40 14.32
CA ARG A 56 2.26 8.34 14.50
C ARG A 56 3.34 8.34 13.41
N ILE A 57 3.04 8.79 12.20
CA ILE A 57 3.96 8.83 11.07
C ILE A 57 4.29 10.29 10.73
N THR A 58 5.56 10.66 10.84
CA THR A 58 6.02 12.04 10.66
C THR A 58 7.01 12.17 9.50
N GLY A 59 7.27 13.41 9.08
CA GLY A 59 8.22 13.72 8.02
C GLY A 59 7.79 13.21 6.65
N ARG A 60 8.78 12.83 5.83
CA ARG A 60 8.58 12.47 4.42
C ARG A 60 7.70 11.23 4.22
N GLU A 61 7.74 10.28 5.15
CA GLU A 61 6.98 9.03 5.04
C GLU A 61 5.48 9.24 5.11
N ARG A 62 5.01 10.34 5.71
CA ARG A 62 3.58 10.61 5.82
C ARG A 62 2.90 10.71 4.45
N SER A 63 3.60 11.16 3.41
CA SER A 63 3.08 11.24 2.04
C SER A 63 2.77 9.87 1.41
N SER A 64 3.34 8.79 1.96
CA SER A 64 3.10 7.38 1.58
C SER A 64 1.72 6.85 1.96
N TYR A 65 0.96 7.62 2.73
CA TYR A 65 -0.36 7.23 3.21
C TYR A 65 -1.33 8.36 2.88
N GLY A 66 -2.55 8.04 2.44
CA GLY A 66 -3.50 9.05 2.02
C GLY A 66 -3.79 10.11 3.08
N LEU A 67 -4.43 11.20 2.67
CA LEU A 67 -4.87 12.25 3.58
C LEU A 67 -6.40 12.42 3.48
N ALA A 68 -7.07 12.32 4.61
CA ALA A 68 -8.43 12.82 4.76
C ALA A 68 -8.38 14.24 5.33
N GLN A 69 -8.80 15.22 4.54
CA GLN A 69 -8.84 16.62 4.95
C GLN A 69 -9.92 16.86 6.02
N ARG A 70 -11.11 16.27 5.81
CA ARG A 70 -12.31 16.54 6.63
C ARG A 70 -13.27 15.36 6.61
N ILE A 71 -14.12 15.28 7.63
CA ILE A 71 -15.29 14.39 7.67
C ILE A 71 -16.53 15.19 8.10
N HIS A 72 -17.64 14.96 7.39
CA HIS A 72 -18.97 15.43 7.78
C HIS A 72 -19.83 14.25 8.18
N LEU A 73 -20.17 14.16 9.46
CA LEU A 73 -21.07 13.15 10.01
C LEU A 73 -22.49 13.69 10.05
N TYR A 74 -23.40 12.99 9.39
CA TYR A 74 -24.84 13.20 9.42
C TYR A 74 -25.51 12.05 10.20
N ALA A 75 -26.80 12.19 10.49
CA ALA A 75 -27.54 11.15 11.21
C ALA A 75 -27.59 9.80 10.46
N ASP A 76 -27.56 9.82 9.13
CA ASP A 76 -27.72 8.66 8.24
C ASP A 76 -26.45 8.28 7.47
N CYS A 77 -25.45 9.17 7.37
CA CYS A 77 -24.24 8.93 6.60
C CYS A 77 -23.01 9.69 7.12
N SER A 78 -21.84 9.32 6.63
CA SER A 78 -20.62 10.14 6.70
C SER A 78 -20.16 10.53 5.31
N ILE A 79 -19.61 11.72 5.16
CA ILE A 79 -18.93 12.20 3.96
C ILE A 79 -17.48 12.47 4.32
N LEU A 80 -16.58 11.63 3.84
CA LEU A 80 -15.15 11.76 4.02
C LEU A 80 -14.55 12.46 2.79
N ILE A 81 -13.77 13.50 3.04
CA ILE A 81 -13.12 14.31 2.01
C ILE A 81 -11.63 13.98 2.04
N CYS A 82 -11.14 13.36 0.97
CA CYS A 82 -9.75 12.96 0.81
C CYS A 82 -9.08 13.68 -0.34
N ASP A 83 -7.75 13.72 -0.33
CA ASP A 83 -6.98 14.13 -1.51
C ASP A 83 -7.23 13.17 -2.67
N TYR A 84 -7.36 13.71 -3.87
CA TYR A 84 -7.45 12.93 -5.09
C TYR A 84 -6.07 12.83 -5.77
N LEU A 85 -5.58 11.61 -5.96
CA LEU A 85 -4.45 11.33 -6.83
C LEU A 85 -4.95 10.77 -8.16
N ALA A 86 -4.65 11.47 -9.24
CA ALA A 86 -5.16 11.20 -10.59
C ALA A 86 -4.34 10.18 -11.39
N HIS A 87 -3.44 9.43 -10.74
CA HIS A 87 -2.45 8.57 -11.41
C HIS A 87 -2.83 7.09 -11.45
N GLY A 88 -4.09 6.78 -11.14
CA GLY A 88 -4.57 5.40 -11.05
C GLY A 88 -3.98 4.63 -9.87
N THR A 89 -4.29 3.34 -9.87
CA THR A 89 -3.92 2.35 -8.86
C THR A 89 -2.85 1.40 -9.41
N LEU A 90 -2.17 0.66 -8.53
CA LEU A 90 -1.32 -0.45 -8.93
C LEU A 90 -2.13 -1.55 -9.65
N GLN A 91 -3.42 -1.71 -9.34
CA GLN A 91 -4.32 -2.59 -10.08
C GLN A 91 -4.44 -2.16 -11.55
N ASP A 92 -4.55 -0.85 -11.83
CA ASP A 92 -4.60 -0.32 -13.19
C ASP A 92 -3.30 -0.60 -13.96
N VAL A 93 -2.14 -0.50 -13.28
CA VAL A 93 -0.84 -0.87 -13.85
C VAL A 93 -0.83 -2.37 -14.21
N ILE A 94 -1.19 -3.24 -13.27
CA ILE A 94 -1.23 -4.71 -13.48
C ILE A 94 -2.15 -5.03 -14.67
N ASN A 95 -3.34 -4.43 -14.71
CA ASN A 95 -4.31 -4.62 -15.79
C ASN A 95 -3.78 -4.15 -17.14
N THR A 96 -2.99 -3.08 -17.19
CA THR A 96 -2.37 -2.60 -18.43
C THR A 96 -1.45 -3.65 -19.06
N TYR A 97 -0.68 -4.37 -18.23
CA TYR A 97 0.15 -5.49 -18.67
C TYR A 97 -0.71 -6.71 -19.03
N ALA A 98 -1.72 -7.01 -18.22
CA ALA A 98 -2.70 -8.08 -18.45
C ALA A 98 -3.31 -8.03 -19.85
N VAL A 99 -3.81 -6.87 -20.24
CA VAL A 99 -4.46 -6.63 -21.55
C VAL A 99 -3.48 -6.81 -22.71
N GLN A 100 -2.19 -6.55 -22.49
CA GLN A 100 -1.14 -6.81 -23.48
C GLN A 100 -0.72 -8.28 -23.54
N GLY A 101 -1.30 -9.15 -22.71
CA GLY A 101 -0.92 -10.56 -22.62
C GLY A 101 0.49 -10.79 -22.07
N LYS A 102 1.03 -9.81 -21.32
CA LYS A 102 2.38 -9.86 -20.74
C LYS A 102 2.27 -9.65 -19.23
N PRO A 103 3.06 -10.34 -18.39
CA PRO A 103 3.19 -9.93 -17.00
C PRO A 103 4.08 -8.69 -16.90
N MET A 104 4.06 -8.05 -15.73
CA MET A 104 4.94 -6.93 -15.45
C MET A 104 6.42 -7.34 -15.52
N GLU A 105 7.26 -6.39 -15.92
CA GLU A 105 8.71 -6.56 -15.90
C GLU A 105 9.21 -6.74 -14.45
N GLU A 106 10.11 -7.69 -14.24
CA GLU A 106 10.55 -8.07 -12.88
C GLU A 106 11.12 -6.88 -12.10
N VAL A 107 11.85 -5.99 -12.78
CA VAL A 107 12.43 -4.79 -12.18
C VAL A 107 11.36 -3.86 -11.61
N LEU A 108 10.20 -3.71 -12.27
CA LEU A 108 9.06 -2.98 -11.72
C LEU A 108 8.42 -3.72 -10.55
N CYS A 109 8.29 -5.05 -10.63
CA CYS A 109 7.77 -5.87 -9.52
C CYS A 109 8.66 -5.71 -8.27
N ILE A 110 9.98 -5.71 -8.43
CA ILE A 110 10.96 -5.51 -7.36
C ILE A 110 10.79 -4.12 -6.75
N TYR A 111 10.73 -3.08 -7.59
CA TYR A 111 10.54 -1.71 -7.13
C TYR A 111 9.27 -1.55 -6.28
N TYR A 112 8.12 -2.01 -6.79
CA TYR A 112 6.88 -1.92 -6.03
C TYR A 112 6.88 -2.83 -4.80
N THR A 113 7.59 -3.96 -4.82
CA THR A 113 7.78 -4.78 -3.62
C THR A 113 8.58 -4.03 -2.55
N ILE A 114 9.65 -3.32 -2.93
CA ILE A 114 10.43 -2.48 -2.00
C ILE A 114 9.55 -1.38 -1.38
N GLU A 115 8.77 -0.66 -2.20
CA GLU A 115 7.85 0.38 -1.72
C GLU A 115 6.82 -0.21 -0.75
N MET A 116 6.18 -1.34 -1.08
CA MET A 116 5.20 -1.99 -0.22
C MET A 116 5.81 -2.52 1.08
N LEU A 117 6.98 -3.15 1.04
CA LEU A 117 7.69 -3.61 2.24
C LEU A 117 8.02 -2.44 3.17
N HIS A 118 8.48 -1.32 2.61
CA HIS A 118 8.75 -0.12 3.39
C HIS A 118 7.48 0.47 4.02
N MET A 119 6.36 0.44 3.30
CA MET A 119 5.07 0.94 3.81
C MET A 119 4.55 0.08 4.97
N VAL A 120 4.61 -1.25 4.84
CA VAL A 120 4.19 -2.18 5.90
C VAL A 120 5.13 -2.09 7.10
N GLU A 121 6.45 -2.02 6.88
CA GLU A 121 7.44 -1.83 7.97
C GLU A 121 7.15 -0.57 8.79
N THR A 122 6.90 0.56 8.11
CA THR A 122 6.59 1.83 8.77
C THR A 122 5.27 1.76 9.54
N LEU A 123 4.22 1.15 8.98
CA LEU A 123 2.93 1.01 9.66
C LEU A 123 3.01 0.14 10.90
N HIS A 124 3.59 -1.04 10.77
CA HIS A 124 3.72 -2.00 11.86
C HIS A 124 4.64 -1.45 12.96
N GLY A 125 5.71 -0.76 12.57
CA GLY A 125 6.64 -0.08 13.48
C GLY A 125 5.99 1.01 14.35
N VAL A 126 4.82 1.53 13.96
CA VAL A 126 4.04 2.49 14.77
C VAL A 126 2.75 1.91 15.34
N GLY A 127 2.57 0.60 15.25
CA GLY A 127 1.40 -0.08 15.80
C GLY A 127 0.12 0.15 14.99
N LEU A 128 0.21 0.24 13.66
CA LEU A 128 -0.94 0.35 12.77
C LEU A 128 -0.93 -0.80 11.76
N ILE A 129 -2.11 -1.32 11.44
CA ILE A 129 -2.36 -2.27 10.36
C ILE A 129 -3.39 -1.65 9.42
N HIS A 130 -3.21 -1.81 8.12
CA HIS A 130 -4.14 -1.36 7.10
C HIS A 130 -5.41 -2.24 7.03
N GLY A 131 -5.24 -3.57 7.04
CA GLY A 131 -6.33 -4.55 7.16
C GLY A 131 -7.14 -4.80 5.87
N ASP A 132 -6.79 -4.11 4.79
CA ASP A 132 -7.32 -4.32 3.43
C ASP A 132 -6.21 -4.09 2.37
N PHE A 133 -5.01 -4.62 2.62
CA PHE A 133 -3.86 -4.39 1.75
C PHE A 133 -4.04 -5.13 0.41
N LYS A 134 -4.27 -4.37 -0.66
CA LYS A 134 -4.59 -4.89 -2.01
C LYS A 134 -4.22 -3.87 -3.10
N PRO A 135 -4.04 -4.28 -4.36
CA PRO A 135 -3.57 -3.39 -5.43
C PRO A 135 -4.48 -2.18 -5.71
N ASP A 136 -5.80 -2.29 -5.51
CA ASP A 136 -6.75 -1.17 -5.70
C ASP A 136 -6.54 -0.02 -4.70
N ASN A 137 -5.99 -0.35 -3.53
CA ASN A 137 -5.76 0.59 -2.44
C ASN A 137 -4.37 1.26 -2.52
N LEU A 138 -3.56 0.91 -3.52
CA LEU A 138 -2.22 1.45 -3.74
C LEU A 138 -2.25 2.42 -4.93
N LEU A 139 -2.35 3.71 -4.65
CA LEU A 139 -2.33 4.76 -5.68
C LEU A 139 -0.90 5.00 -6.15
N ILE A 140 -0.72 5.22 -7.45
CA ILE A 140 0.59 5.54 -8.01
C ILE A 140 0.94 7.00 -7.68
N ARG A 141 2.19 7.24 -7.28
CA ARG A 141 2.78 8.57 -7.19
C ARG A 141 3.91 8.75 -8.20
N TYR A 142 3.91 9.89 -8.86
CA TYR A 142 4.98 10.30 -9.74
C TYR A 142 5.75 11.48 -9.16
N ALA A 143 7.07 11.40 -9.22
CA ALA A 143 7.92 12.55 -8.97
C ALA A 143 7.59 13.70 -9.93
N ARG A 144 7.74 14.93 -9.43
CA ARG A 144 7.61 16.13 -10.27
C ARG A 144 8.76 16.22 -11.27
N ASP A 145 9.96 16.00 -10.77
CA ASP A 145 11.21 16.04 -11.53
C ASP A 145 11.60 14.64 -12.02
N ASP A 146 12.54 14.60 -12.97
CA ASP A 146 13.04 13.35 -13.54
C ASP A 146 13.85 12.56 -12.50
N LEU A 147 13.59 11.26 -12.43
CA LEU A 147 14.34 10.34 -11.57
C LEU A 147 15.81 10.28 -12.00
N THR A 148 16.72 10.26 -11.03
CA THR A 148 18.16 10.05 -11.23
C THR A 148 18.57 8.62 -10.87
N GLU A 149 19.77 8.18 -11.25
CA GLU A 149 20.30 6.89 -10.78
C GLU A 149 20.71 6.97 -9.30
N GLU A 150 21.18 8.14 -8.87
CA GLU A 150 21.42 8.45 -7.47
C GLU A 150 20.10 8.66 -6.71
N GLY A 151 20.12 8.41 -5.41
CA GLY A 151 19.00 8.68 -4.51
C GLY A 151 17.91 7.59 -4.45
N PHE A 152 18.03 6.54 -5.26
CA PHE A 152 17.06 5.42 -5.26
C PHE A 152 17.01 4.72 -3.88
N LEU A 153 18.18 4.35 -3.34
CA LEU A 153 18.28 3.53 -2.13
C LEU A 153 17.81 4.25 -0.85
N ASP A 154 18.16 5.51 -0.71
CA ASP A 154 17.83 6.34 0.46
C ASP A 154 16.54 7.17 0.27
N ARG A 155 15.90 7.00 -0.90
CA ARG A 155 14.70 7.73 -1.35
C ARG A 155 14.90 9.24 -1.25
N SER A 156 16.07 9.70 -1.68
CA SER A 156 16.42 11.13 -1.72
C SER A 156 16.13 11.73 -3.09
N GLY A 157 16.14 13.07 -3.15
CA GLY A 157 15.80 13.80 -4.37
C GLY A 157 14.41 13.43 -4.90
N PRO A 158 14.22 13.30 -6.22
CA PRO A 158 12.92 12.98 -6.83
C PRO A 158 12.31 11.64 -6.37
N TRP A 159 13.14 10.70 -5.90
CA TRP A 159 12.67 9.40 -5.41
C TRP A 159 11.81 9.50 -4.16
N CYS A 160 11.86 10.61 -3.41
CA CYS A 160 11.00 10.80 -2.24
C CYS A 160 9.52 10.96 -2.61
N ASP A 161 9.24 11.53 -3.78
CA ASP A 161 7.88 11.80 -4.27
C ASP A 161 7.36 10.66 -5.17
N GLN A 162 8.25 9.88 -5.79
CA GLN A 162 7.92 8.70 -6.60
C GLN A 162 7.55 7.50 -5.71
N GLY A 163 6.51 6.74 -6.07
CA GLY A 163 6.19 5.50 -5.37
C GLY A 163 4.71 5.19 -5.26
N LEU A 164 4.29 4.73 -4.08
CA LEU A 164 2.93 4.31 -3.78
C LEU A 164 2.33 5.09 -2.62
N CYS A 165 1.03 5.40 -2.72
CA CYS A 165 0.24 6.00 -1.66
C CYS A 165 -0.90 5.04 -1.25
N LEU A 166 -0.89 4.57 0.00
CA LEU A 166 -1.92 3.65 0.52
C LEU A 166 -3.15 4.41 1.00
N VAL A 167 -4.32 4.00 0.52
CA VAL A 167 -5.62 4.60 0.83
C VAL A 167 -6.64 3.54 1.25
N ASP A 168 -7.84 4.00 1.63
CA ASP A 168 -8.95 3.15 2.10
C ASP A 168 -8.72 2.50 3.47
N TRP A 169 -8.59 3.36 4.47
CA TRP A 169 -8.34 2.97 5.86
C TRP A 169 -9.58 2.48 6.61
N GLY A 170 -10.62 2.05 5.89
CA GLY A 170 -11.88 1.63 6.49
C GLY A 170 -11.78 0.37 7.34
N ARG A 171 -10.77 -0.48 7.07
CA ARG A 171 -10.47 -1.71 7.83
C ARG A 171 -9.24 -1.59 8.74
N GLY A 172 -8.67 -0.40 8.86
CA GLY A 172 -7.46 -0.18 9.64
C GLY A 172 -7.63 -0.56 11.10
N ILE A 173 -6.54 -1.03 11.71
CA ILE A 173 -6.46 -1.47 13.11
C ILE A 173 -5.33 -0.70 13.79
N VAL A 174 -5.57 -0.30 15.04
CA VAL A 174 -4.54 0.24 15.94
C VAL A 174 -4.14 -0.90 16.88
N LEU A 175 -2.89 -1.34 16.81
CA LEU A 175 -2.34 -2.53 17.48
C LEU A 175 -2.31 -2.44 19.02
N ASP A 176 -2.70 -1.30 19.61
CA ASP A 176 -3.01 -1.21 21.05
C ASP A 176 -4.23 -2.08 21.45
N LEU A 177 -4.90 -2.72 20.48
CA LEU A 177 -6.16 -3.43 20.66
C LEU A 177 -6.16 -4.90 20.20
N PHE A 178 -5.25 -5.36 19.32
CA PHE A 178 -5.19 -6.75 18.78
C PHE A 178 -3.78 -7.04 18.21
N PRO A 179 -3.26 -8.29 18.23
CA PRO A 179 -1.91 -8.62 17.75
C PRO A 179 -1.80 -9.12 16.28
N ASP A 180 -2.81 -8.94 15.43
CA ASP A 180 -2.86 -9.63 14.11
C ASP A 180 -2.28 -8.80 12.94
N ASP A 181 -0.95 -8.65 12.91
CA ASP A 181 -0.16 -8.05 11.81
C ASP A 181 -0.17 -8.89 10.50
N ILE A 182 -0.61 -10.15 10.57
CA ILE A 182 -0.63 -11.15 9.47
C ILE A 182 -1.39 -10.67 8.23
N VAL A 183 -2.43 -9.86 8.44
CA VAL A 183 -3.37 -9.52 7.37
C VAL A 183 -2.70 -8.70 6.27
N ASP A 184 -1.85 -7.74 6.64
CA ASP A 184 -1.14 -6.90 5.67
C ASP A 184 -0.02 -7.68 4.97
N ALA A 185 0.67 -8.59 5.67
CA ALA A 185 1.70 -9.45 5.09
C ALA A 185 1.13 -10.38 4.01
N TYR A 186 -0.02 -11.00 4.29
CA TYR A 186 -0.73 -11.82 3.30
C TYR A 186 -1.20 -10.98 2.11
N GLY A 187 -1.80 -9.81 2.37
CA GLY A 187 -2.24 -8.89 1.31
C GLY A 187 -1.09 -8.45 0.42
N LEU A 188 0.08 -8.16 1.00
CA LEU A 188 1.31 -7.82 0.28
C LEU A 188 1.77 -9.00 -0.60
N CYS A 189 1.71 -10.24 -0.12
CA CYS A 189 2.00 -11.44 -0.94
C CYS A 189 1.05 -11.56 -2.13
N VAL A 190 -0.25 -11.31 -1.93
CA VAL A 190 -1.25 -11.31 -3.02
C VAL A 190 -0.88 -10.27 -4.07
N VAL A 191 -0.53 -9.03 -3.67
CA VAL A 191 -0.16 -7.97 -4.62
C VAL A 191 1.09 -8.36 -5.42
N VAL A 192 2.14 -8.84 -4.75
CA VAL A 192 3.37 -9.29 -5.42
C VAL A 192 3.08 -10.42 -6.40
N HIS A 193 2.27 -11.39 -6.00
CA HIS A 193 1.87 -12.47 -6.88
C HIS A 193 1.10 -11.97 -8.11
N MET A 194 0.17 -11.02 -7.94
CA MET A 194 -0.58 -10.44 -9.05
C MET A 194 0.33 -9.68 -10.03
N MET A 195 1.34 -8.95 -9.55
CA MET A 195 2.33 -8.30 -10.42
C MET A 195 3.13 -9.32 -11.25
N LEU A 196 3.55 -10.42 -10.63
CA LEU A 196 4.34 -11.46 -11.29
C LEU A 196 3.50 -12.30 -12.26
N HIS A 197 2.30 -12.71 -11.85
CA HIS A 197 1.55 -13.78 -12.53
C HIS A 197 0.24 -13.33 -13.18
N ASN A 198 -0.20 -12.10 -12.91
CA ASN A 198 -1.44 -11.55 -13.45
C ASN A 198 -2.69 -12.38 -13.11
N CYS A 199 -2.66 -13.04 -11.94
CA CYS A 199 -3.77 -13.78 -11.38
C CYS A 199 -3.76 -13.66 -9.86
N TYR A 200 -4.85 -14.01 -9.20
CA TYR A 200 -4.87 -14.09 -7.75
C TYR A 200 -3.99 -15.23 -7.25
N MET A 201 -3.39 -15.01 -6.07
CA MET A 201 -2.51 -15.99 -5.45
C MET A 201 -3.31 -17.20 -4.94
N GLU A 202 -2.98 -18.38 -5.46
CA GLU A 202 -3.38 -19.64 -4.85
C GLU A 202 -2.20 -20.23 -4.08
N ILE A 203 -2.47 -20.75 -2.89
CA ILE A 203 -1.46 -21.36 -2.02
C ILE A 203 -1.51 -22.88 -2.13
N ALA A 204 -0.34 -23.51 -2.19
CA ALA A 204 -0.12 -24.92 -1.95
C ALA A 204 0.52 -25.13 -0.57
N LYS A 205 0.14 -26.23 0.08
CA LYS A 205 0.81 -26.77 1.26
C LYS A 205 1.82 -27.80 0.78
N GLU A 206 3.10 -27.56 1.02
CA GLU A 206 4.22 -28.43 0.67
C GLU A 206 4.85 -29.01 1.94
N GLU A 207 5.32 -30.26 1.89
CA GLU A 207 6.09 -30.84 3.00
C GLU A 207 7.49 -30.22 3.05
N SER A 208 7.89 -29.81 4.24
CA SER A 208 9.22 -29.26 4.51
C SER A 208 10.19 -30.39 4.87
N SER A 209 11.47 -30.16 4.64
CA SER A 209 12.54 -31.14 4.89
C SER A 209 12.68 -31.58 6.35
N ASP A 210 12.11 -30.81 7.29
CA ASP A 210 12.07 -31.09 8.73
C ASP A 210 10.82 -31.89 9.16
N GLY A 211 9.99 -32.35 8.20
CA GLY A 211 8.73 -33.04 8.47
C GLY A 211 7.57 -32.10 8.80
N GLY A 212 7.78 -30.78 8.73
CA GLY A 212 6.74 -29.77 8.82
C GLY A 212 6.03 -29.53 7.49
N TYR A 213 5.25 -28.45 7.42
CA TYR A 213 4.63 -27.98 6.18
C TYR A 213 4.94 -26.51 5.95
N MET A 214 5.06 -26.13 4.69
CA MET A 214 5.19 -24.75 4.25
C MET A 214 4.12 -24.41 3.21
N TYR A 215 3.69 -23.15 3.22
CA TYR A 215 2.77 -22.55 2.30
C TYR A 215 3.53 -21.73 1.27
N LEU A 216 3.31 -22.03 0.00
CA LEU A 216 3.90 -21.30 -1.12
C LEU A 216 2.86 -21.03 -2.21
N PRO A 217 3.06 -20.00 -3.06
CA PRO A 217 2.24 -19.84 -4.24
C PRO A 217 2.35 -21.07 -5.16
N LYS A 218 1.21 -21.55 -5.67
CA LYS A 218 1.17 -22.67 -6.64
C LYS A 218 1.89 -22.35 -7.96
N GLN A 219 1.85 -21.08 -8.36
CA GLN A 219 2.35 -20.66 -9.66
C GLN A 219 3.88 -20.67 -9.69
N ARG A 220 4.46 -21.24 -10.75
CA ARG A 220 5.91 -21.31 -10.91
C ARG A 220 6.48 -19.96 -11.36
N PHE A 221 7.61 -19.56 -10.77
CA PHE A 221 8.38 -18.41 -11.24
C PHE A 221 8.98 -18.67 -12.63
N LYS A 222 9.14 -17.59 -13.41
CA LYS A 222 9.81 -17.68 -14.70
C LYS A 222 11.30 -17.96 -14.50
N ARG A 223 11.88 -18.78 -15.39
CA ARG A 223 13.28 -19.25 -15.31
C ARG A 223 14.35 -18.15 -15.33
N TYR A 224 14.02 -16.99 -15.89
CA TYR A 224 14.95 -15.87 -16.06
C TYR A 224 14.83 -14.82 -14.96
N TRP A 225 13.91 -15.03 -14.00
CA TRP A 225 13.80 -14.21 -12.81
C TRP A 225 14.75 -14.65 -11.71
N ASN A 226 14.95 -13.81 -10.71
CA ASN A 226 15.64 -14.19 -9.49
C ASN A 226 14.74 -15.07 -8.60
N VAL A 227 14.61 -16.35 -9.01
CA VAL A 227 13.74 -17.33 -8.34
C VAL A 227 14.09 -17.48 -6.86
N ALA A 228 15.37 -17.38 -6.49
CA ALA A 228 15.80 -17.50 -5.09
C ALA A 228 15.29 -16.33 -4.24
N LEU A 229 15.34 -15.10 -4.76
CA LEU A 229 14.85 -13.91 -4.09
C LEU A 229 13.33 -13.99 -3.85
N TRP A 230 12.55 -14.33 -4.88
CA TRP A 230 11.10 -14.45 -4.75
C TRP A 230 10.68 -15.61 -3.84
N LYS A 231 11.33 -16.77 -3.94
CA LYS A 231 11.09 -17.88 -3.01
C LYS A 231 11.36 -17.47 -1.57
N ASN A 232 12.50 -16.82 -1.31
CA ASN A 232 12.83 -16.31 0.03
C ASN A 232 11.72 -15.41 0.58
N PHE A 233 11.27 -14.45 -0.23
CA PHE A 233 10.18 -13.54 0.12
C PHE A 233 8.88 -14.28 0.47
N PHE A 234 8.36 -15.15 -0.41
CA PHE A 234 7.10 -15.85 -0.16
C PHE A 234 7.21 -16.84 1.00
N THR A 235 8.34 -17.56 1.13
CA THR A 235 8.58 -18.46 2.25
C THR A 235 8.52 -17.69 3.57
N LYS A 236 9.25 -16.58 3.68
CA LYS A 236 9.30 -15.78 4.91
C LYS A 236 7.93 -15.16 5.24
N MET A 237 7.29 -14.53 4.27
CA MET A 237 6.02 -13.80 4.50
C MET A 237 4.82 -14.71 4.74
N LEU A 238 4.77 -15.93 4.18
CA LEU A 238 3.64 -16.85 4.35
C LEU A 238 3.78 -17.84 5.51
N ASN A 239 5.00 -18.05 6.03
CA ASN A 239 5.28 -19.13 6.99
C ASN A 239 5.99 -18.68 8.26
N GLN A 240 6.80 -17.62 8.17
CA GLN A 240 7.61 -17.13 9.29
C GLN A 240 7.04 -15.82 9.85
N TYR A 241 5.78 -15.54 9.49
CA TYR A 241 5.04 -14.34 9.83
C TYR A 241 3.82 -14.73 10.68
N PRO A 242 3.59 -14.14 11.86
CA PRO A 242 4.39 -13.17 12.60
C PRO A 242 5.23 -13.83 13.69
N GLY A 243 6.34 -13.21 14.06
CA GLY A 243 7.16 -13.57 15.21
C GLY A 243 7.45 -12.36 16.09
N ASN A 244 8.28 -12.52 17.13
CA ASN A 244 8.66 -11.40 18.02
C ASN A 244 9.44 -10.26 17.32
N ASP A 245 9.83 -10.41 16.05
CA ASP A 245 10.67 -9.44 15.32
C ASP A 245 10.22 -9.26 13.86
N ASP A 246 8.92 -9.03 13.63
CA ASP A 246 8.36 -8.72 12.30
C ASP A 246 9.13 -7.59 11.58
N ARG A 247 9.42 -6.51 12.31
CA ARG A 247 10.13 -5.36 11.74
C ARG A 247 11.47 -5.74 11.12
N ARG A 248 12.27 -6.58 11.79
CA ARG A 248 13.54 -7.07 11.24
C ARG A 248 13.31 -7.94 10.01
N LEU A 249 12.30 -8.80 10.01
CA LEU A 249 11.95 -9.63 8.86
C LEU A 249 11.69 -8.77 7.62
N LEU A 250 10.86 -7.73 7.77
CA LEU A 250 10.54 -6.77 6.69
C LEU A 250 11.79 -5.99 6.24
N GLN A 251 12.65 -5.59 7.17
CA GLN A 251 13.92 -4.91 6.85
C GLN A 251 14.89 -5.81 6.07
N GLU A 252 15.06 -7.06 6.48
CA GLU A 252 15.90 -8.04 5.80
C GLU A 252 15.39 -8.33 4.38
N LEU A 253 14.08 -8.52 4.23
CA LEU A 253 13.45 -8.72 2.93
C LEU A 253 13.66 -7.49 2.04
N LYS A 254 13.32 -6.29 2.53
CA LYS A 254 13.49 -5.03 1.77
C LYS A 254 14.94 -4.85 1.33
N LYS A 255 15.89 -5.10 2.24
CA LYS A 255 17.32 -5.04 1.94
C LYS A 255 17.71 -6.03 0.85
N SER A 256 17.22 -7.27 0.87
CA SER A 256 17.52 -8.25 -0.17
C SER A 256 17.09 -7.80 -1.57
N PHE A 257 15.94 -7.12 -1.70
CA PHE A 257 15.48 -6.57 -2.96
C PHE A 257 16.30 -5.33 -3.39
N GLN A 258 16.64 -4.45 -2.44
CA GLN A 258 17.50 -3.29 -2.67
C GLN A 258 18.92 -3.69 -3.11
N ASP A 259 19.50 -4.69 -2.47
CA ASP A 259 20.82 -5.23 -2.81
C ASP A 259 20.78 -5.85 -4.22
N TYR A 260 19.71 -6.59 -4.56
CA TYR A 260 19.57 -7.18 -5.89
C TYR A 260 19.46 -6.12 -7.00
N ILE A 261 18.54 -5.15 -6.88
CA ILE A 261 18.37 -4.12 -7.92
C ILE A 261 19.59 -3.19 -8.04
N SER A 262 20.37 -3.03 -6.97
CA SER A 262 21.59 -2.21 -6.97
C SER A 262 22.83 -2.99 -7.41
N SER A 263 22.75 -4.31 -7.53
CA SER A 263 23.88 -5.14 -7.95
C SER A 263 24.26 -4.95 -9.42
N ASP A 264 23.34 -4.45 -10.25
CA ASP A 264 23.57 -4.10 -11.65
C ASP A 264 22.97 -2.71 -11.94
N PRO A 265 23.79 -1.68 -12.19
CA PRO A 265 23.32 -0.33 -12.53
C PRO A 265 22.33 -0.29 -13.71
N LYS A 266 22.39 -1.28 -14.62
CA LYS A 266 21.45 -1.39 -15.74
C LYS A 266 20.01 -1.62 -15.26
N MET A 267 19.81 -2.22 -14.09
CA MET A 267 18.47 -2.42 -13.53
C MET A 267 17.84 -1.10 -13.07
N ILE A 268 18.60 -0.21 -12.43
CA ILE A 268 18.11 1.11 -12.04
C ILE A 268 17.81 1.96 -13.29
N LYS A 269 18.66 1.88 -14.31
CA LYS A 269 18.39 2.52 -15.59
C LYS A 269 17.10 1.99 -16.24
N ALA A 270 16.94 0.67 -16.32
CA ALA A 270 15.73 0.04 -16.84
C ALA A 270 14.49 0.41 -16.03
N LEU A 271 14.59 0.48 -14.70
CA LEU A 271 13.51 0.92 -13.82
C LEU A 271 13.03 2.32 -14.19
N ARG A 272 13.96 3.27 -14.37
CA ARG A 272 13.63 4.66 -14.74
C ARG A 272 12.89 4.72 -16.07
N GLU A 273 13.38 4.00 -17.08
CA GLU A 273 12.73 3.92 -18.40
C GLU A 273 11.32 3.31 -18.33
N LEU A 274 11.16 2.26 -17.52
CA LEU A 274 9.87 1.59 -17.30
C LEU A 274 8.88 2.50 -16.55
N LEU A 275 9.32 3.23 -15.52
CA LEU A 275 8.49 4.18 -14.78
C LEU A 275 8.06 5.36 -15.66
N ALA A 276 8.97 5.87 -16.51
CA ALA A 276 8.66 6.92 -17.47
C ALA A 276 7.61 6.45 -18.50
N LYS A 277 7.77 5.23 -19.03
CA LYS A 277 6.78 4.60 -19.93
C LYS A 277 5.43 4.37 -19.24
N GLN A 278 5.44 3.95 -17.99
CA GLN A 278 4.20 3.77 -17.22
C GLN A 278 3.46 5.10 -17.05
N ARG A 279 4.18 6.18 -16.70
CA ARG A 279 3.61 7.53 -16.54
C ARG A 279 2.92 8.05 -17.78
N THR A 280 3.39 7.70 -18.98
CA THR A 280 2.77 8.11 -20.24
C THR A 280 1.58 7.23 -20.65
N SER A 281 1.53 5.99 -20.15
CA SER A 281 0.51 4.99 -20.51
C SER A 281 -0.76 5.10 -19.66
N ILE A 282 -0.65 5.61 -18.43
CA ILE A 282 -1.79 5.85 -17.53
C ILE A 282 -2.23 7.30 -17.72
N LYS A 283 -3.13 7.53 -18.67
CA LYS A 283 -3.83 8.80 -18.89
C LYS A 283 -5.33 8.58 -18.92
#